data_AF-A0A225V4V1-F1
#
_entry.id   AF-A0A225V4V1-F1
#
_cell.length_a   1.000
_cell.length_b   1.000
_cell.length_c   1.000
_cell.angle_alpha   90.00
_cell.angle_beta   90.00
_cell.angle_gamma   90.00
#
_symmetry.space_group_name_H-M   'P 1'
#
loop_
_entity.id
_entity.type
_entity.pdbx_description
1 polymer ?
#
loop_
_entity_poly.entity_id
_entity_poly.type
_entity_poly.pdbx_seq_one_letter_code
_entity_poly.pdbx_strand_id
1 'polypeptide(L)'
;MQQANSRFEYLLASQGDRRKTDPPTYEGKFGEDLELEVYYANKRGLMEADTSDILTMISICLGKSVFNWYRAFSPDCEAATTPKTWELFKLKLRERFRPKDFEYNLRERLFQLKQQGTIHEYVSSFQDLMSQSE
;
A
#
# COMPACT_ATOMS: atom_id res chain seq x y z
N MET A 1 4.46 30.43 -17.73
CA MET A 1 5.01 29.15 -17.25
C MET A 1 4.85 28.94 -15.74
N GLN A 2 5.11 29.93 -14.88
CA GLN A 2 4.97 29.77 -13.41
C GLN A 2 3.57 29.35 -12.93
N GLN A 3 2.50 29.88 -13.53
CA GLN A 3 1.13 29.60 -13.10
C GLN A 3 0.67 28.14 -13.33
N ALA A 4 1.22 27.47 -14.36
CA ALA A 4 0.93 26.06 -14.64
C ALA A 4 1.58 25.13 -13.60
N ASN A 5 2.79 25.47 -13.16
CA ASN A 5 3.48 24.73 -12.10
C ASN A 5 2.79 24.91 -10.75
N SER A 6 2.30 26.12 -10.42
CA SER A 6 1.55 26.33 -9.17
C SER A 6 0.23 25.55 -9.13
N ARG A 7 -0.44 25.42 -10.27
CA ARG A 7 -1.66 24.60 -10.40
C ARG A 7 -1.34 23.10 -10.32
N PHE A 8 -0.18 22.69 -10.83
CA PHE A 8 0.31 21.31 -10.73
C PHE A 8 0.62 20.93 -9.28
N GLU A 9 1.34 21.79 -8.54
CA GLU A 9 1.60 21.60 -7.11
C GLU A 9 0.30 21.55 -6.28
N TYR A 10 -0.68 22.40 -6.60
CA TYR A 10 -1.99 22.38 -5.94
C TYR A 10 -2.80 21.11 -6.24
N LEU A 11 -2.68 20.55 -7.45
CA LEU A 11 -3.35 19.29 -7.82
C LEU A 11 -2.70 18.08 -7.13
N LEU A 12 -1.38 18.06 -7.02
CA LEU A 12 -0.65 17.03 -6.24
C LEU A 12 -1.01 17.12 -4.75
N ALA A 13 -1.07 18.33 -4.19
CA ALA A 13 -1.45 18.55 -2.80
C ALA A 13 -2.91 18.18 -2.51
N SER A 14 -3.83 18.45 -3.44
CA SER A 14 -5.27 18.14 -3.30
C SER A 14 -5.63 16.69 -3.62
N GLN A 15 -4.75 15.93 -4.29
CA GLN A 15 -4.90 14.47 -4.44
C GLN A 15 -4.72 13.72 -3.11
N GLY A 16 -3.97 14.30 -2.16
CA GLY A 16 -3.79 13.75 -0.82
C GLY A 16 -5.08 13.68 0.02
N ASP A 17 -6.07 14.53 -0.30
CA ASP A 17 -7.28 14.75 0.51
C ASP A 17 -8.52 14.02 -0.02
N ARG A 18 -8.45 13.39 -1.20
CA ARG A 18 -9.58 12.68 -1.84
C ARG A 18 -9.61 11.17 -1.61
N ARG A 19 -8.68 10.62 -0.84
CA ARG A 19 -8.63 9.17 -0.57
C ARG A 19 -9.60 8.83 0.55
N LYS A 20 -10.81 8.39 0.13
CA LYS A 20 -11.88 7.66 0.84
C LYS A 20 -11.83 7.73 2.38
N THR A 21 -12.89 8.28 2.95
CA THR A 21 -13.16 8.39 4.40
C THR A 21 -13.15 7.05 5.14
N ASP A 22 -13.34 5.92 4.44
CA ASP A 22 -13.24 4.58 5.01
C ASP A 22 -11.90 3.93 4.66
N PRO A 23 -11.26 3.23 5.61
CA PRO A 23 -10.03 2.49 5.32
C PRO A 23 -10.26 1.48 4.19
N PRO A 24 -9.40 1.43 3.16
CA PRO A 24 -9.50 0.40 2.13
C PRO A 24 -9.29 -0.98 2.78
N THR A 25 -10.12 -1.96 2.38
CA THR A 25 -9.98 -3.34 2.84
C THR A 25 -9.05 -4.11 1.92
N TYR A 26 -8.01 -4.74 2.46
CA TYR A 26 -7.09 -5.58 1.69
C TYR A 26 -7.47 -7.06 1.81
N GLU A 27 -7.95 -7.68 0.73
CA GLU A 27 -8.39 -9.09 0.75
C GLU A 27 -7.27 -10.08 0.44
N GLY A 28 -6.12 -9.61 -0.02
CA GLY A 28 -4.98 -10.47 -0.40
C GLY A 28 -5.22 -11.17 -1.72
N LYS A 29 -6.06 -10.60 -2.60
CA LYS A 29 -6.35 -11.15 -3.92
C LYS A 29 -5.21 -10.86 -4.91
N PHE A 30 -5.11 -11.70 -5.94
CA PHE A 30 -4.19 -11.48 -7.05
C PHE A 30 -4.48 -10.13 -7.73
N GLY A 31 -3.48 -9.26 -7.78
CA GLY A 31 -3.59 -7.94 -8.42
C GLY A 31 -4.23 -6.85 -7.56
N GLU A 32 -4.60 -7.13 -6.31
CA GLU A 32 -4.86 -6.08 -5.33
C GLU A 32 -3.55 -5.41 -4.93
N ASP A 33 -3.51 -4.09 -5.03
CA ASP A 33 -2.44 -3.30 -4.45
C ASP A 33 -2.60 -3.23 -2.93
N LEU A 34 -1.47 -3.11 -2.24
CA LEU A 34 -1.44 -2.83 -0.80
C LEU A 34 -1.75 -1.34 -0.58
N GLU A 35 -2.95 -0.87 -1.00
CA GLU A 35 -3.40 0.52 -0.84
C GLU A 35 -3.37 1.01 0.63
N LEU A 36 -3.27 0.07 1.58
CA LEU A 36 -2.99 0.34 2.99
C LEU A 36 -1.74 1.20 3.16
N GLU A 37 -0.67 0.97 2.39
CA GLU A 37 0.58 1.72 2.50
C GLU A 37 0.37 3.20 2.14
N VAL A 38 -0.41 3.46 1.10
CA VAL A 38 -0.79 4.81 0.67
C VAL A 38 -1.75 5.49 1.64
N TYR A 39 -2.74 4.75 2.16
CA TYR A 39 -3.70 5.26 3.15
C TYR A 39 -3.01 5.62 4.47
N TYR A 40 -2.04 4.81 4.90
CA TYR A 40 -1.30 5.04 6.14
C TYR A 40 0.01 5.83 5.96
N ALA A 41 0.44 6.13 4.73
CA ALA A 41 1.58 7.02 4.47
C ALA A 41 1.39 8.42 5.08
N ASN A 42 0.14 8.89 5.18
CA ASN A 42 -0.21 10.13 5.87
C ASN A 42 -0.18 9.99 7.41
N LYS A 43 -0.18 8.76 7.93
CA LYS A 43 -0.01 8.42 9.34
C LYS A 43 1.40 7.90 9.64
N ARG A 44 2.40 8.20 8.79
CA ARG A 44 3.79 7.75 8.92
C ARG A 44 4.42 8.05 10.28
N GLY A 45 4.08 9.20 10.88
CA GLY A 45 4.54 9.56 12.22
C GLY A 45 4.01 8.65 13.34
N LEU A 46 2.91 7.92 13.11
CA LEU A 46 2.52 6.80 13.97
C LEU A 46 3.35 5.56 13.64
N MET A 47 3.57 5.24 12.36
CA MET A 47 4.32 4.04 11.92
C MET A 47 5.76 3.94 12.42
N GLU A 48 6.45 5.07 12.65
CA GLU A 48 7.80 5.09 13.22
C GLU A 48 7.86 4.71 14.71
N ALA A 49 6.72 4.68 15.41
CA ALA A 49 6.68 4.42 16.85
C ALA A 49 6.72 2.91 17.22
N ASP A 50 6.84 2.00 16.23
CA ASP A 50 6.92 0.53 16.42
C ASP A 50 5.89 -0.01 17.44
N THR A 51 4.69 0.59 17.44
CA THR A 51 3.70 0.35 18.48
C THR A 51 2.71 -0.72 18.04
N SER A 52 2.48 -1.71 18.91
CA SER A 52 1.47 -2.79 18.74
C SER A 52 0.06 -2.26 18.35
N ASP A 53 -0.24 -1.01 18.74
CA ASP A 53 -1.51 -0.34 18.45
C ASP A 53 -1.75 -0.14 16.95
N ILE A 54 -0.69 0.01 16.16
CA ILE A 54 -0.76 0.25 14.72
C ILE A 54 -1.18 -1.02 14.00
N LEU A 55 -0.58 -2.16 14.33
CA LEU A 55 -0.97 -3.43 13.75
C LEU A 55 -2.39 -3.84 14.16
N THR A 56 -2.80 -3.48 15.37
CA THR A 56 -4.19 -3.64 15.81
C THR A 56 -5.12 -2.79 14.96
N MET A 57 -4.77 -1.53 14.68
CA MET A 57 -5.54 -0.64 13.81
C MET A 57 -5.55 -1.13 12.35
N ILE A 58 -4.46 -1.69 11.82
CA ILE A 58 -4.42 -2.24 10.46
C ILE A 58 -5.26 -3.51 10.38
N SER A 59 -5.33 -4.31 11.44
CA SER A 59 -6.08 -5.56 11.45
C SER A 59 -7.56 -5.39 11.10
N ILE A 60 -8.16 -4.24 11.41
CA ILE A 60 -9.56 -3.92 11.08
C ILE A 60 -9.77 -3.67 9.58
N CYS A 61 -8.69 -3.41 8.84
CA CYS A 61 -8.69 -3.14 7.40
C CYS A 61 -8.28 -4.38 6.59
N LEU A 62 -8.06 -5.51 7.26
CA LEU A 62 -7.72 -6.76 6.60
C LEU A 62 -9.00 -7.51 6.25
N GLY A 63 -9.11 -7.93 4.99
CA GLY A 63 -10.14 -8.86 4.56
C GLY A 63 -9.99 -10.20 5.25
N LYS A 64 -11.07 -10.99 5.24
CA LYS A 64 -11.22 -12.22 6.04
C LYS A 64 -10.03 -13.20 5.92
N SER A 65 -9.48 -13.37 4.71
CA SER A 65 -8.36 -14.27 4.44
C SER A 65 -7.07 -13.79 5.10
N VAL A 66 -6.74 -12.51 4.92
CA VAL A 66 -5.54 -11.87 5.46
C VAL A 66 -5.64 -11.74 6.98
N PHE A 67 -6.81 -11.39 7.51
CA PHE A 67 -7.05 -11.33 8.94
C PHE A 67 -6.88 -12.69 9.63
N ASN A 68 -7.36 -13.77 9.00
CA ASN A 68 -7.17 -15.12 9.54
C ASN A 68 -5.68 -15.50 9.62
N TRP A 69 -4.90 -15.13 8.61
CA TRP A 69 -3.44 -15.31 8.66
C TRP A 69 -2.80 -14.45 9.76
N TYR A 70 -3.20 -13.18 9.89
CA TYR A 70 -2.68 -12.27 10.92
C TYR A 70 -2.90 -12.82 12.34
N ARG A 71 -4.04 -13.47 12.60
CA ARG A 71 -4.33 -14.13 13.89
C ARG A 71 -3.38 -15.28 14.24
N ALA A 72 -2.78 -15.93 13.24
CA ALA A 72 -1.73 -16.93 13.46
C ALA A 72 -0.35 -16.27 13.59
N PHE A 73 -0.09 -15.22 12.80
CA PHE A 73 1.17 -14.48 12.80
C PHE A 73 1.45 -13.72 14.12
N SER A 74 0.45 -13.06 14.71
CA SER A 74 0.68 -12.23 15.91
C SER A 74 1.19 -13.04 17.11
N PRO A 75 0.60 -14.20 17.48
CA PRO A 75 1.14 -15.05 18.54
C PRO A 75 2.52 -15.62 18.24
N ASP A 76 2.81 -15.96 16.97
CA ASP A 76 4.12 -16.47 16.57
C ASP A 76 5.23 -15.44 16.79
N CYS A 77 4.96 -14.15 16.51
CA CYS A 77 5.89 -13.07 16.81
C CYS A 77 6.14 -12.89 18.32
N GLU A 78 5.09 -13.00 19.13
CA GLU A 78 5.19 -12.91 20.60
C GLU A 78 6.01 -14.07 21.17
N ALA A 79 5.78 -15.30 20.70
CA ALA A 79 6.55 -16.48 21.09
C ALA A 79 8.03 -16.36 20.70
N ALA A 80 8.32 -15.76 19.54
CA ALA A 80 9.68 -15.53 19.05
C ALA A 80 10.35 -14.27 19.65
N THR A 81 9.69 -13.54 20.57
CA THR A 81 10.16 -12.23 21.10
C THR A 81 10.52 -11.25 19.97
N THR A 82 9.87 -11.38 18.81
CA THR A 82 10.17 -10.57 17.64
C THR A 82 9.31 -9.31 17.68
N PRO A 83 9.89 -8.10 17.59
CA PRO A 83 9.13 -6.87 17.58
C PRO A 83 8.19 -6.85 16.37
N LYS A 84 6.91 -6.60 16.62
CA LYS A 84 5.88 -6.53 15.59
C LYS A 84 5.92 -5.16 14.91
N THR A 85 6.99 -4.92 14.14
CA THR A 85 7.18 -3.67 13.40
C THR A 85 6.35 -3.66 12.13
N TRP A 86 6.06 -2.47 11.61
CA TRP A 86 5.33 -2.31 10.34
C TRP A 86 6.08 -2.97 9.18
N GLU A 87 7.41 -2.84 9.15
CA GLU A 87 8.26 -3.44 8.12
C GLU A 87 8.22 -4.97 8.14
N LEU A 88 8.24 -5.57 9.34
CA LEU A 88 8.11 -7.03 9.47
C LEU A 88 6.74 -7.52 8.99
N PHE A 89 5.68 -6.80 9.35
CA PHE A 89 4.33 -7.12 8.87
C PHE A 89 4.26 -7.06 7.34
N LYS A 90 4.77 -5.99 6.70
CA LYS A 90 4.83 -5.87 5.25
C LYS A 90 5.59 -7.02 4.60
N LEU A 91 6.76 -7.35 5.13
CA LEU A 91 7.60 -8.44 4.63
C LEU A 91 6.82 -9.77 4.66
N LYS A 92 6.24 -10.12 5.80
CA LYS A 92 5.51 -11.39 5.96
C LYS A 92 4.21 -11.45 5.19
N LEU A 93 3.53 -10.31 5.06
CA LEU A 93 2.33 -10.20 4.23
C LEU A 93 2.69 -10.43 2.75
N ARG A 94 3.77 -9.83 2.27
CA ARG A 94 4.27 -10.03 0.89
C ARG A 94 4.73 -11.48 0.68
N GLU A 95 5.50 -12.08 1.58
CA GLU A 95 5.89 -13.51 1.49
C GLU A 95 4.67 -14.44 1.33
N ARG A 96 3.55 -14.12 1.99
CA ARG A 96 2.36 -14.98 2.01
C ARG A 96 1.41 -14.75 0.86
N PHE A 97 1.16 -13.49 0.48
CA PHE A 97 0.11 -13.11 -0.45
C PHE A 97 0.64 -12.59 -1.79
N ARG A 98 1.94 -12.28 -1.92
CA ARG A 98 2.53 -11.87 -3.20
C ARG A 98 2.69 -13.11 -4.11
N PRO A 99 2.09 -13.10 -5.31
CA PRO A 99 2.27 -14.18 -6.29
C PRO A 99 3.73 -14.31 -6.73
N LYS A 100 4.18 -15.53 -7.07
CA LYS A 100 5.55 -15.76 -7.57
C LYS A 100 5.86 -14.96 -8.84
N ASP A 101 4.87 -14.81 -9.72
CA ASP A 101 5.01 -14.10 -10.99
C ASP A 101 4.70 -12.60 -10.86
N PHE A 102 4.58 -12.07 -9.64
CA PHE A 102 4.21 -10.67 -9.40
C PHE A 102 5.14 -9.69 -10.11
N GLU A 103 6.45 -9.88 -9.99
CA GLU A 103 7.47 -9.03 -10.63
C GLU A 103 7.34 -9.03 -12.16
N TYR A 104 7.10 -10.21 -12.74
CA TYR A 104 6.90 -10.35 -14.18
C TYR A 104 5.63 -9.64 -14.63
N ASN A 105 4.52 -9.85 -13.93
CA ASN A 105 3.24 -9.21 -14.21
C ASN A 105 3.33 -7.69 -14.06
N LEU A 106 4.04 -7.19 -13.05
CA LEU A 106 4.22 -5.76 -12.83
C LEU A 106 4.99 -5.12 -13.98
N ARG A 107 6.09 -5.76 -14.40
CA ARG A 107 6.88 -5.33 -15.57
C ARG A 107 6.07 -5.39 -16.85
N GLU A 108 5.25 -6.42 -17.04
CA GLU A 108 4.37 -6.54 -18.20
C GLU A 108 3.34 -5.40 -18.22
N ARG A 109 2.72 -5.08 -17.09
CA ARG A 109 1.77 -3.95 -16.97
C ARG A 109 2.45 -2.62 -17.24
N LEU A 110 3.65 -2.39 -16.70
CA LEU A 110 4.45 -1.20 -16.99
C LEU A 110 4.80 -1.09 -18.47
N PHE A 111 5.16 -2.21 -19.10
CA PHE A 111 5.47 -2.26 -20.53
C PHE A 111 4.25 -2.00 -21.41
N GLN A 112 3.09 -2.52 -21.01
CA GLN A 112 1.82 -2.34 -21.72
C GLN A 112 1.17 -0.97 -21.44
N LEU A 113 1.62 -0.24 -20.42
CA LEU A 113 1.07 1.05 -20.05
C LEU A 113 1.27 2.04 -21.19
N LYS A 114 0.17 2.47 -21.80
CA LYS A 114 0.14 3.49 -22.84
C LYS A 114 -0.71 4.66 -22.40
N GLN A 115 -0.29 5.87 -22.74
CA GLN A 115 -1.11 7.06 -22.53
C GLN A 115 -2.31 7.02 -23.48
N GLN A 116 -3.49 6.70 -22.94
CA GLN A 116 -4.77 6.74 -23.67
C GLN A 116 -5.61 7.99 -23.34
N GLY A 117 -5.32 8.64 -22.21
CA GLY A 117 -6.02 9.84 -21.74
C GLY A 117 -5.07 11.03 -21.54
N THR A 118 -5.34 11.80 -20.49
CA THR A 118 -4.50 12.93 -20.11
C THR A 118 -3.12 12.46 -19.62
N ILE A 119 -2.13 13.34 -19.71
CA ILE A 119 -0.80 13.08 -19.13
C ILE A 119 -0.91 12.80 -17.63
N HIS A 120 -1.82 13.48 -16.92
CA HIS A 120 -2.03 13.29 -15.49
C HIS A 120 -2.52 11.88 -15.14
N GLU A 121 -3.47 11.34 -15.89
CA GLU A 121 -3.98 9.97 -15.67
C GLU A 121 -2.89 8.93 -15.96
N TYR A 122 -2.09 9.14 -17.00
CA TYR A 122 -0.96 8.28 -17.31
C TYR A 122 0.11 8.32 -16.21
N VAL A 123 0.52 9.52 -15.77
CA VAL A 123 1.52 9.69 -14.72
C VAL A 123 1.04 9.10 -13.40
N SER A 124 -0.22 9.29 -13.03
CA SER A 124 -0.81 8.67 -11.84
C SER A 124 -0.74 7.14 -11.94
N SER A 125 -1.21 6.57 -13.05
CA SER A 125 -1.17 5.11 -13.27
C SER A 125 0.26 4.55 -13.27
N PHE A 126 1.22 5.30 -13.82
CA PHE A 126 2.63 4.93 -13.80
C PHE A 126 3.22 4.97 -12.39
N GLN A 127 2.91 6.01 -11.62
CA GLN A 127 3.35 6.13 -10.22
C GLN A 127 2.76 5.03 -9.35
N ASP A 128 1.48 4.71 -9.52
CA ASP A 128 0.81 3.63 -8.79
C ASP A 128 1.41 2.25 -9.12
N LEU A 129 1.84 2.02 -10.37
CA LEU A 129 2.57 0.80 -10.73
C LEU A 129 4.00 0.80 -10.18
N MET A 130 4.69 1.95 -10.16
CA MET A 130 6.04 2.04 -9.61
C MET A 130 6.07 1.82 -8.09
N SER A 131 5.07 2.30 -7.34
CA SER A 131 4.99 2.08 -5.88
C SER A 131 4.82 0.61 -5.51
N GLN A 132 4.35 -0.23 -6.44
CA GLN A 132 4.20 -1.67 -6.24
C GLN A 132 5.51 -2.45 -6.36
N SER A 133 6.59 -1.83 -6.85
CA SER A 133 7.90 -2.47 -7.03
C SER A 133 8.77 -2.49 -5.76
N GLU A 134 8.44 -1.67 -4.77
CA GLU A 134 9.13 -1.55 -3.47
C GLU A 134 8.52 -2.47 -2.38
#